data_AF-A0A4V1G4V1-F1
#
_entry.id   AF-A0A4V1G4V1-F1
#
_cell.length_a   1.000
_cell.length_b   1.000
_cell.length_c   1.000
_cell.angle_alpha   90.00
_cell.angle_beta   90.00
_cell.angle_gamma   90.00
#
_symmetry.space_group_name_H-M   'P 1'
#
loop_
_entity.id
_entity.type
_entity.pdbx_description
1 polymer ?
#
loop_
_entity_poly.entity_id
_entity_poly.type
_entity_poly.pdbx_seq_one_letter_code
_entity_poly.pdbx_strand_id
1 'polypeptide(L)'
;MKKAIKKSLAITMTAATMLSTSAVSMSAFATGNNKEPTGIALTSGITLIEDHSVVDCTHYYKSNGNYYYQIKCPKGQLEKVTVGLSGSKGGADTVSFKHSDFTHLYSKELAYSDDNFDYTWLEIKCSEYPDAYESKWGGMNAKIFYFDGENSKMATNTSNYSTTQGNGYFLS
;
A
#
# COMPACT_ATOMS: atom_id res chain seq x y z
N MET A 1 26.13 -24.75 -65.88
CA MET A 1 25.67 -23.77 -66.90
C MET A 1 25.20 -22.53 -66.18
N LYS A 2 25.89 -21.40 -66.39
CA LYS A 2 25.60 -20.10 -65.77
C LYS A 2 24.52 -19.37 -66.59
N LYS A 3 23.47 -18.84 -65.95
CA LYS A 3 22.63 -17.77 -66.51
C LYS A 3 22.70 -16.58 -65.56
N ALA A 4 23.13 -15.45 -66.11
CA ALA A 4 23.14 -14.14 -65.46
C ALA A 4 22.01 -13.30 -66.05
N ILE A 5 21.29 -12.51 -65.24
CA ILE A 5 20.58 -11.31 -65.71
C ILE A 5 20.76 -10.19 -64.66
N LYS A 6 21.25 -9.05 -65.14
CA LYS A 6 21.45 -7.76 -64.46
C LYS A 6 20.18 -6.91 -64.48
N LYS A 7 20.18 -5.86 -63.63
CA LYS A 7 19.46 -4.56 -63.67
C LYS A 7 18.37 -4.44 -62.60
N SER A 8 18.10 -3.30 -61.96
CA SER A 8 18.79 -2.02 -61.71
C SER A 8 17.78 -1.18 -60.91
N LEU A 9 18.31 -0.26 -60.11
CA LEU A 9 17.74 1.05 -59.77
C LEU A 9 16.77 1.19 -58.57
N ALA A 10 17.06 2.28 -57.86
CA ALA A 10 16.57 2.74 -56.57
C ALA A 10 15.32 3.63 -56.67
N ILE A 11 14.93 4.18 -55.49
CA ILE A 11 14.17 5.41 -55.16
C ILE A 11 12.91 5.06 -54.34
N THR A 12 12.47 5.72 -53.27
CA THR A 12 12.94 6.69 -52.25
C THR A 12 11.76 6.84 -51.26
N MET A 13 12.01 7.39 -50.05
CA MET A 13 11.06 8.11 -49.16
C MET A 13 10.09 7.26 -48.30
N THR A 14 9.74 7.59 -47.06
CA THR A 14 10.09 8.68 -46.12
C THR A 14 9.63 8.27 -44.71
N ALA A 15 10.30 8.87 -43.71
CA ALA A 15 10.14 8.89 -42.26
C ALA A 15 8.79 8.48 -41.61
N ALA A 16 8.92 7.82 -40.45
CA ALA A 16 8.06 8.07 -39.30
C ALA A 16 8.93 8.39 -38.08
N THR A 17 9.02 9.69 -37.80
CA THR A 17 9.52 10.28 -36.56
C THR A 17 8.53 9.99 -35.43
N MET A 18 8.98 9.51 -34.26
CA MET A 18 8.39 9.90 -32.98
C MET A 18 9.47 9.95 -31.89
N LEU A 19 10.01 11.17 -31.74
CA LEU A 19 10.26 11.89 -30.50
C LEU A 19 10.73 11.09 -29.27
N SER A 20 12.03 11.25 -28.99
CA SER A 20 12.56 11.31 -27.64
C SER A 20 11.92 12.47 -26.85
N THR A 21 11.41 12.22 -25.66
CA THR A 21 11.43 13.23 -24.58
C THR A 21 11.80 12.57 -23.26
N SER A 22 12.90 13.05 -22.73
CA SER A 22 13.48 12.79 -21.42
C SER A 22 12.52 13.17 -20.28
N ALA A 23 12.39 12.30 -19.29
CA ALA A 23 11.85 12.66 -17.97
C ALA A 23 12.87 12.28 -16.89
N VAL A 24 13.75 13.25 -16.66
CA VAL A 24 14.33 13.68 -15.38
C VAL A 24 14.23 12.67 -14.23
N SER A 25 15.32 11.94 -13.99
CA SER A 25 15.68 11.54 -12.63
C SER A 25 15.89 12.81 -11.81
N MET A 26 15.10 13.04 -10.76
CA MET A 26 15.47 13.70 -9.51
C MET A 26 14.21 13.94 -8.67
N SER A 27 14.12 13.27 -7.53
CA SER A 27 13.57 13.89 -6.33
C SER A 27 14.45 13.50 -5.15
N ALA A 28 15.46 14.33 -4.92
CA ALA A 28 16.06 14.48 -3.61
C ALA A 28 15.11 15.31 -2.75
N PHE A 29 14.91 14.93 -1.49
CA PHE A 29 14.89 15.89 -0.39
C PHE A 29 15.41 15.22 0.89
N ALA A 30 16.43 15.84 1.47
CA ALA A 30 16.89 15.60 2.83
C ALA A 30 16.43 16.76 3.72
N THR A 31 16.16 16.42 4.99
CA THR A 31 16.13 17.27 6.19
C THR A 31 15.11 18.40 6.27
N GLY A 32 14.04 18.10 7.00
CA GLY A 32 13.29 19.03 7.85
C GLY A 32 12.77 18.24 9.05
N ASN A 33 13.06 18.68 10.27
CA ASN A 33 12.64 18.03 11.50
C ASN A 33 11.11 18.04 11.64
N ASN A 34 10.47 17.01 11.13
CA ASN A 34 9.19 16.41 11.53
C ASN A 34 9.17 15.07 10.81
N LYS A 35 8.93 13.96 11.52
CA LYS A 35 8.92 12.62 10.92
C LYS A 35 7.67 12.51 10.02
N GLU A 36 7.75 13.08 8.83
CA GLU A 36 6.76 12.94 7.76
C GLU A 36 6.59 11.44 7.51
N PRO A 37 5.36 10.92 7.55
CA PRO A 37 5.16 9.50 7.39
C PRO A 37 5.41 9.12 5.93
N THR A 38 6.40 8.25 5.71
CA THR A 38 6.85 7.82 4.40
C THR A 38 5.78 6.96 3.74
N GLY A 39 4.98 7.55 2.84
CA GLY A 39 4.04 6.80 2.01
C GLY A 39 4.75 5.65 1.28
N ILE A 40 4.13 4.47 1.24
CA ILE A 40 4.66 3.38 0.43
C ILE A 40 4.41 3.74 -1.02
N ALA A 41 5.48 4.03 -1.76
CA ALA A 41 5.47 3.77 -3.18
C ALA A 41 5.43 2.24 -3.34
N LEU A 42 4.27 1.68 -3.67
CA LEU A 42 4.18 0.28 -4.10
C LEU A 42 5.12 0.16 -5.31
N THR A 43 6.30 -0.43 -5.10
CA THR A 43 7.30 -0.58 -6.15
C THR A 43 6.69 -1.38 -7.29
N SER A 44 6.81 -0.90 -8.53
CA SER A 44 6.33 -1.62 -9.71
C SER A 44 6.95 -3.02 -9.72
N GLY A 45 6.10 -4.06 -9.59
CA GLY A 45 6.53 -5.47 -9.61
C GLY A 45 6.08 -6.32 -8.43
N ILE A 46 5.56 -5.74 -7.35
CA ILE A 46 4.96 -6.53 -6.25
C ILE A 46 3.50 -6.83 -6.58
N THR A 47 3.15 -8.11 -6.65
CA THR A 47 1.74 -8.55 -6.71
C THR A 47 1.22 -8.68 -5.29
N LEU A 48 0.18 -7.90 -4.95
CA LEU A 48 -0.55 -8.06 -3.71
C LEU A 48 -1.72 -9.02 -3.93
N ILE A 49 -1.86 -10.01 -3.05
CA ILE A 49 -2.93 -11.00 -3.11
C ILE A 49 -3.74 -10.91 -1.81
N GLU A 50 -5.06 -10.74 -1.93
CA GLU A 50 -5.97 -10.77 -0.80
C GLU A 50 -5.89 -12.17 -0.15
N ASP A 51 -5.48 -12.26 1.11
CA ASP A 51 -5.43 -13.56 1.81
C ASP A 51 -5.67 -13.38 3.31
N HIS A 52 -6.96 -13.43 3.66
CA HIS A 52 -7.43 -13.31 5.04
C HIS A 52 -6.98 -14.47 5.94
N SER A 53 -6.45 -15.56 5.36
CA SER A 53 -5.85 -16.64 6.15
C SER A 53 -4.47 -16.26 6.70
N VAL A 54 -3.74 -15.38 6.02
CA VAL A 54 -2.38 -14.95 6.39
C VAL A 54 -2.39 -13.64 7.18
N VAL A 55 -3.06 -12.61 6.66
CA VAL A 55 -3.15 -11.29 7.27
C VAL A 55 -4.61 -10.85 7.27
N ASP A 56 -5.08 -10.20 8.33
CA ASP A 56 -6.48 -9.78 8.40
C ASP A 56 -6.70 -8.62 9.38
N CYS A 57 -7.81 -7.89 9.22
CA CYS A 57 -8.38 -7.08 10.29
C CYS A 57 -9.55 -7.84 10.94
N THR A 58 -9.29 -8.43 12.10
CA THR A 58 -10.25 -9.32 12.76
C THR A 58 -11.32 -8.57 13.54
N HIS A 59 -11.02 -7.36 14.00
CA HIS A 59 -11.95 -6.46 14.67
C HIS A 59 -11.62 -5.02 14.30
N TYR A 60 -12.65 -4.22 14.07
CA TYR A 60 -12.49 -2.79 13.86
C TYR A 60 -13.71 -2.03 14.38
N TYR A 61 -13.48 -0.96 15.13
CA TYR A 61 -14.54 -0.17 15.74
C TYR A 61 -14.08 1.25 16.05
N LYS A 62 -15.06 2.12 16.30
CA LYS A 62 -14.83 3.50 16.75
C LYS A 62 -15.30 3.65 18.19
N SER A 63 -14.48 4.28 19.03
CA SER A 63 -14.82 4.55 20.44
C SER A 63 -14.17 5.85 20.87
N ASN A 64 -14.93 6.71 21.58
CA ASN A 64 -14.46 8.00 22.07
C ASN A 64 -13.76 8.90 21.02
N GLY A 65 -14.21 8.80 19.76
CA GLY A 65 -13.63 9.54 18.64
C GLY A 65 -12.33 8.95 18.08
N ASN A 66 -11.83 7.83 18.62
CA ASN A 66 -10.68 7.12 18.08
C ASN A 66 -11.12 5.90 17.25
N TYR A 67 -10.28 5.50 16.31
CA TYR A 67 -10.51 4.31 15.48
C TYR A 67 -9.56 3.19 15.90
N TYR A 68 -10.08 1.97 15.97
CA TYR A 68 -9.35 0.80 16.42
C TYR A 68 -9.40 -0.27 15.34
N TYR A 69 -8.26 -0.87 15.04
CA TYR A 69 -8.12 -1.98 14.09
C TYR A 69 -7.24 -3.07 14.73
N GLN A 70 -7.78 -4.27 14.89
CA GLN A 70 -7.00 -5.44 15.34
C GLN A 70 -6.42 -6.14 14.13
N ILE A 71 -5.11 -6.14 14.04
CA ILE A 71 -4.36 -6.72 12.93
C ILE A 71 -3.89 -8.12 13.33
N LYS A 72 -4.25 -9.11 12.53
CA LYS A 72 -3.73 -10.48 12.60
C LYS A 72 -2.59 -10.64 11.59
N CYS A 73 -1.49 -11.25 11.99
CA CYS A 73 -0.43 -11.68 11.08
C CYS A 73 0.23 -12.97 11.59
N PRO A 74 1.05 -13.66 10.78
CA PRO A 74 1.77 -14.85 11.24
C PRO A 74 2.65 -14.53 12.46
N LYS A 75 2.76 -15.48 13.37
CA LYS A 75 3.49 -15.34 14.63
C LYS A 75 4.95 -14.94 14.41
N GLY A 76 5.38 -13.92 15.15
CA GLY A 76 6.72 -13.35 15.08
C GLY A 76 7.01 -12.61 13.78
N GLN A 77 5.99 -12.18 13.02
CA GLN A 77 6.13 -11.51 11.72
C GLN A 77 5.49 -10.12 11.68
N LEU A 78 5.19 -9.52 12.84
CA LEU A 78 4.57 -8.20 12.92
C LEU A 78 5.38 -7.13 12.17
N GLU A 79 6.70 -7.23 12.12
CA GLU A 79 7.58 -6.31 11.37
C GLU A 79 7.37 -6.30 9.86
N LYS A 80 6.74 -7.33 9.30
CA LYS A 80 6.37 -7.41 7.88
C LYS A 80 5.03 -6.75 7.57
N VAL A 81 4.28 -6.37 8.59
CA VAL A 81 2.99 -5.69 8.44
C VAL A 81 3.22 -4.22 8.13
N THR A 82 2.42 -3.70 7.20
CA THR A 82 2.26 -2.28 6.96
C THR A 82 0.79 -1.92 6.87
N VAL A 83 0.42 -0.75 7.39
CA VAL A 83 -0.94 -0.24 7.27
C VAL A 83 -0.94 1.03 6.41
N GLY A 84 -1.81 1.06 5.41
CA GLY A 84 -2.18 2.25 4.66
C GLY A 84 -3.46 2.84 5.23
N LEU A 85 -3.47 4.13 5.54
CA LEU A 85 -4.64 4.84 6.03
C LEU A 85 -5.10 5.91 5.03
N SER A 86 -6.41 6.09 4.93
CA SER A 86 -7.01 7.21 4.22
C SER A 86 -8.26 7.73 4.92
N GLY A 87 -8.55 9.02 4.79
CA GLY A 87 -9.75 9.62 5.40
C GLY A 87 -11.06 9.23 4.70
N SER A 88 -11.00 8.68 3.48
CA SER A 88 -12.18 8.40 2.67
C SER A 88 -12.28 6.93 2.28
N LYS A 89 -13.52 6.42 2.19
CA LYS A 89 -13.78 5.04 1.76
C LYS A 89 -13.26 4.82 0.34
N GLY A 90 -12.34 3.87 0.16
CA GLY A 90 -11.77 3.56 -1.15
C GLY A 90 -10.80 4.61 -1.70
N GLY A 91 -10.40 5.60 -0.88
CA GLY A 91 -9.40 6.59 -1.25
C GLY A 91 -8.01 5.98 -1.40
N ALA A 92 -7.14 6.67 -2.15
CA ALA A 92 -5.70 6.42 -2.10
C ALA A 92 -5.20 6.64 -0.67
N ASP A 93 -4.20 5.86 -0.27
CA ASP A 93 -3.63 5.94 1.07
C ASP A 93 -3.02 7.34 1.25
N THR A 94 -3.52 8.09 2.23
CA THR A 94 -2.98 9.41 2.60
C THR A 94 -1.66 9.24 3.33
N VAL A 95 -1.55 8.15 4.08
CA VAL A 95 -0.34 7.77 4.79
C VAL A 95 -0.17 6.26 4.77
N SER A 96 1.07 5.79 4.74
CA SER A 96 1.39 4.39 5.00
C SER A 96 2.55 4.29 5.98
N PHE A 97 2.52 3.31 6.88
CA PHE A 97 3.58 3.14 7.87
C PHE A 97 3.72 1.67 8.27
N LYS A 98 4.98 1.22 8.37
CA LYS A 98 5.31 -0.12 8.83
C LYS A 98 4.90 -0.29 10.28
N HIS A 99 4.64 -1.53 10.68
CA HIS A 99 4.39 -1.85 12.08
C HIS A 99 5.54 -1.41 13.00
N SER A 100 6.80 -1.51 12.55
CA SER A 100 7.97 -1.00 13.29
C SER A 100 7.92 0.51 13.56
N ASP A 101 7.17 1.25 12.76
CA ASP A 101 6.98 2.69 12.88
C ASP A 101 5.70 3.08 13.61
N PHE A 102 5.01 2.11 14.25
CA PHE A 102 3.95 2.39 15.22
C PHE A 102 4.57 3.20 16.37
N THR A 103 4.42 4.51 16.28
CA THR A 103 4.81 5.49 17.30
C THR A 103 3.55 6.02 17.96
N HIS A 104 3.66 6.92 18.94
CA HIS A 104 2.62 7.38 19.89
C HIS A 104 1.23 7.75 19.31
N LEU A 105 1.15 7.98 18.00
CA LEU A 105 -0.05 8.12 17.16
C LEU A 105 -0.88 6.83 17.00
N TYR A 106 -0.24 5.68 17.29
CA TYR A 106 -0.61 4.30 17.02
C TYR A 106 -0.24 3.47 18.26
N SER A 107 -1.14 3.39 19.24
CA SER A 107 -0.80 2.64 20.47
C SER A 107 -0.60 1.16 20.12
N LYS A 108 0.55 0.61 20.54
CA LYS A 108 0.91 -0.80 20.41
C LYS A 108 0.59 -1.46 21.74
N GLU A 109 -0.53 -2.16 21.79
CA GLU A 109 -0.70 -3.24 22.76
C GLU A 109 -0.79 -4.52 21.95
N LEU A 110 0.11 -5.48 22.23
CA LEU A 110 -0.09 -6.83 21.77
C LEU A 110 -1.43 -7.26 22.37
N ALA A 111 -2.43 -7.51 21.53
CA ALA A 111 -3.73 -7.93 22.01
C ALA A 111 -3.57 -9.31 22.65
N TYR A 112 -2.99 -10.25 21.89
CA TYR A 112 -2.58 -11.58 22.31
C TYR A 112 -1.81 -12.26 21.15
N SER A 113 -1.25 -13.43 21.42
CA SER A 113 -0.72 -14.34 20.39
C SER A 113 -1.30 -15.73 20.62
N ASP A 114 -1.52 -16.47 19.54
CA ASP A 114 -1.84 -17.90 19.60
C ASP A 114 -0.67 -18.74 19.05
N ASP A 115 -0.93 -20.01 18.70
CA ASP A 115 0.10 -20.91 18.17
C ASP A 115 0.60 -20.49 16.77
N ASN A 116 -0.22 -19.81 15.98
CA ASN A 116 0.02 -19.52 14.56
C ASN A 116 0.12 -18.02 14.25
N PHE A 117 -0.53 -17.16 15.04
CA PHE A 117 -0.72 -15.76 14.73
C PHE A 117 -0.42 -14.83 15.92
N ASP A 118 0.06 -13.63 15.59
CA ASP A 118 0.11 -12.50 16.49
C ASP A 118 -1.03 -11.54 16.17
N TYR A 119 -1.57 -10.92 17.23
CA TYR A 119 -2.61 -9.91 17.14
C TYR A 119 -2.14 -8.63 17.81
N THR A 120 -2.17 -7.52 17.06
CA THR A 120 -1.85 -6.19 17.60
C THR A 120 -3.01 -5.23 17.37
N TRP A 121 -3.24 -4.33 18.32
CA TRP A 121 -4.11 -3.20 18.08
C TRP A 121 -3.35 -2.07 17.37
N LEU A 122 -4.05 -1.43 16.46
CA LEU A 122 -3.74 -0.12 15.91
C LEU A 122 -4.84 0.83 16.37
N GLU A 123 -4.51 1.75 17.25
CA GLU A 123 -5.38 2.87 17.64
C GLU A 123 -5.00 4.11 16.82
N ILE A 124 -5.97 4.79 16.21
CA ILE A 124 -5.76 6.07 15.54
C ILE A 124 -6.47 7.14 16.36
N LYS A 125 -5.68 7.99 17.01
CA LYS A 125 -6.19 9.09 17.81
C LYS A 125 -6.52 10.29 16.93
N CYS A 126 -7.80 10.66 16.86
CA CYS A 126 -8.22 11.81 16.06
C CYS A 126 -7.54 13.12 16.49
N SER A 127 -7.28 13.30 17.78
CA SER A 127 -6.63 14.51 18.31
C SER A 127 -5.19 14.70 17.80
N GLU A 128 -4.52 13.61 17.44
CA GLU A 128 -3.11 13.63 17.04
C GLU A 128 -2.95 13.45 15.52
N TYR A 129 -3.93 12.84 14.85
CA TYR A 129 -3.97 12.75 13.39
C TYR A 129 -4.96 13.80 12.85
N PRO A 130 -4.48 15.01 12.47
CA PRO A 130 -5.33 16.16 12.12
C PRO A 130 -6.25 15.94 10.92
N ASP A 131 -6.07 14.81 10.22
CA ASP A 131 -6.84 14.36 9.08
C ASP A 131 -7.68 13.10 9.34
N ALA A 132 -7.88 12.69 10.60
CA ALA A 132 -8.69 11.52 10.95
C ALA A 132 -10.14 11.88 11.33
N TYR A 133 -10.48 13.17 11.36
CA TYR A 133 -11.81 13.58 11.82
C TYR A 133 -12.89 13.18 10.82
N GLU A 134 -13.94 12.51 11.33
CA GLU A 134 -15.18 12.24 10.60
C GLU A 134 -15.76 13.52 9.98
N SER A 135 -15.68 14.65 10.70
CA SER A 135 -16.15 15.95 10.22
C SER A 135 -15.38 16.49 9.01
N LYS A 136 -14.16 16.02 8.76
CA LYS A 136 -13.29 16.48 7.67
C LYS A 136 -13.25 15.50 6.49
N TRP A 137 -13.35 14.20 6.76
CA TRP A 137 -13.16 13.16 5.73
C TRP A 137 -14.28 12.12 5.64
N GLY A 138 -15.23 12.13 6.57
CA GLY A 138 -16.35 11.18 6.62
C GLY A 138 -16.02 9.83 7.26
N GLY A 139 -14.80 9.64 7.76
CA GLY A 139 -14.38 8.46 8.49
C GLY A 139 -12.87 8.20 8.42
N MET A 140 -12.49 6.96 8.70
CA MET A 140 -11.13 6.43 8.55
C MET A 140 -11.17 5.09 7.84
N ASN A 141 -10.20 4.88 6.97
CA ASN A 141 -10.00 3.64 6.26
C ASN A 141 -8.63 3.06 6.55
N ALA A 142 -8.57 1.75 6.80
CA ALA A 142 -7.32 1.02 6.93
C ALA A 142 -7.21 -0.11 5.90
N LYS A 143 -6.08 -0.19 5.19
CA LYS A 143 -5.70 -1.32 4.35
C LYS A 143 -4.45 -1.95 4.96
N ILE A 144 -4.46 -3.28 5.10
CA ILE A 144 -3.36 -3.99 5.78
C ILE A 144 -2.59 -4.76 4.72
N PHE A 145 -1.27 -4.62 4.74
CA PHE A 145 -0.34 -5.29 3.84
C PHE A 145 0.64 -6.12 4.66
N TYR A 146 1.03 -7.26 4.11
CA TYR A 146 2.02 -8.15 4.68
C TYR A 146 3.06 -8.49 3.60
N PHE A 147 4.30 -8.02 3.79
CA PHE A 147 5.36 -8.16 2.80
C PHE A 147 6.28 -9.33 3.14
N ASP A 148 6.13 -10.45 2.45
CA ASP A 148 6.95 -11.65 2.58
C ASP A 148 7.86 -11.93 1.36
N GLY A 149 7.92 -11.00 0.42
CA GLY A 149 8.68 -11.11 -0.83
C GLY A 149 7.76 -11.08 -2.04
N GLU A 150 7.95 -12.03 -2.95
CA GLU A 150 7.35 -12.02 -4.30
C GLU A 150 5.81 -12.12 -4.29
N ASN A 151 5.21 -12.71 -3.25
CA ASN A 151 3.76 -12.92 -3.15
C ASN A 151 3.18 -12.26 -1.89
N SER A 152 3.46 -10.98 -1.72
CA SER A 152 2.97 -10.18 -0.60
C SER A 152 1.45 -10.26 -0.47
N LYS A 153 0.95 -10.29 0.76
CA LYS A 153 -0.49 -10.42 1.06
C LYS A 153 -1.09 -9.08 1.39
N MET A 154 -2.38 -8.96 1.17
CA MET A 154 -3.18 -7.85 1.65
C MET A 154 -4.45 -8.37 2.31
N ALA A 155 -5.00 -7.53 3.18
CA ALA A 155 -6.33 -7.69 3.72
C ALA A 155 -7.06 -6.37 3.54
N THR A 156 -8.09 -6.42 2.70
CA THR A 156 -8.98 -5.31 2.40
C THR A 156 -10.43 -5.84 2.48
N ASN A 157 -11.36 -5.24 1.75
CA ASN A 157 -12.76 -5.70 1.71
C ASN A 157 -13.09 -6.38 0.37
N THR A 158 -12.08 -6.99 -0.28
CA THR A 158 -12.24 -7.68 -1.57
C THR A 158 -12.42 -9.18 -1.34
N SER A 159 -12.71 -9.93 -2.40
CA SER A 159 -12.74 -11.39 -2.34
C SER A 159 -11.34 -11.97 -2.06
N ASN A 160 -11.27 -13.01 -1.24
CA ASN A 160 -10.04 -13.76 -0.99
C ASN A 160 -9.42 -14.25 -2.32
N TYR A 161 -8.09 -14.23 -2.36
CA TYR A 161 -7.22 -14.48 -3.53
C TYR A 161 -7.31 -13.46 -4.67
N SER A 162 -8.02 -12.35 -4.48
CA SER A 162 -8.03 -11.24 -5.46
C SER A 162 -6.69 -10.52 -5.49
N THR A 163 -6.26 -10.10 -6.68
CA THR A 163 -5.13 -9.17 -6.86
C THR A 163 -5.58 -7.70 -6.91
N THR A 164 -6.89 -7.45 -6.85
CA THR A 164 -7.44 -6.10 -6.82
C THR A 164 -7.51 -5.61 -5.39
N GLN A 165 -6.82 -4.50 -5.12
CA GLN A 165 -6.85 -3.84 -3.82
C GLN A 165 -8.23 -3.25 -3.54
N GLY A 166 -8.82 -3.64 -2.41
CA GLY A 166 -10.14 -3.17 -2.00
C GLY A 166 -10.13 -1.80 -1.36
N ASN A 167 -11.34 -1.39 -0.98
CA ASN A 167 -11.60 -0.16 -0.25
C ASN A 167 -11.06 -0.16 1.18
N GLY A 168 -10.56 -1.28 1.73
CA GLY A 168 -10.09 -1.38 3.12
C GLY A 168 -11.21 -1.43 4.18
N TYR A 169 -10.81 -1.49 5.45
CA TYR A 169 -11.68 -1.49 6.62
C TYR A 169 -12.07 -0.06 6.99
N PHE A 170 -13.28 0.34 6.59
CA PHE A 170 -13.78 1.70 6.80
C PHE A 170 -14.64 1.81 8.07
N LEU A 171 -14.42 2.88 8.83
CA LEU A 171 -15.20 3.29 9.99
C LEU A 171 -15.60 4.76 9.81
N SER A 172 -16.89 5.08 9.96
CA SER A 172 -17.40 6.46 9.96
C SER A 172 -17.29 7.09 11.35
#